data_AF-A0A246ST53-F1
#
_entry.id   AF-A0A246ST53-F1
#
_cell.length_a   1.000
_cell.length_b   1.000
_cell.length_c   1.000
_cell.angle_alpha   90.00
_cell.angle_beta   90.00
_cell.angle_gamma   90.00
#
_symmetry.space_group_name_H-M   'P 1'
#
loop_
_entity.id
_entity.type
_entity.pdbx_description
1 polymer ?
#
loop_
_entity_poly.entity_id
_entity_poly.type
_entity_poly.pdbx_seq_one_letter_code
_entity_poly.pdbx_strand_id
1 'polypeptide(L)'
;MADHAYIATGSQSKDATVFPSIIEAVPQDINQFAGLFDALSACAEFCLGVMAQPRFETNGQVNAAGTYLDILSDALKRERSLLIEKLLDFKPATAGEADLQYRLLVRFEAEEAELGFEQLIDILRRGQAAVASAR
;
A
#
# COMPACT_ATOMS: atom_id res chain seq x y z
N MET A 1 -8.49 46.06 -9.10
CA MET A 1 -8.66 44.59 -9.05
C MET A 1 -7.37 43.99 -9.53
N ALA A 2 -6.53 43.46 -8.64
CA ALA A 2 -5.23 42.91 -8.99
C ALA A 2 -5.41 41.50 -9.53
N ASP A 3 -5.00 41.32 -10.78
CA ASP A 3 -4.99 40.08 -11.52
C ASP A 3 -3.79 39.25 -11.05
N HIS A 4 -4.03 38.24 -10.22
CA HIS A 4 -2.99 37.30 -9.79
C HIS A 4 -2.93 36.13 -10.77
N ALA A 5 -2.39 36.39 -11.96
CA ALA A 5 -1.93 35.33 -12.85
C ALA A 5 -0.76 34.60 -12.16
N TYR A 6 -1.00 33.38 -11.69
CA TYR A 6 0.06 32.49 -11.21
C TYR A 6 0.90 32.05 -12.41
N ILE A 7 2.02 32.73 -12.63
CA ILE A 7 3.03 32.31 -13.61
C ILE A 7 3.89 31.24 -12.93
N ALA A 8 3.69 29.98 -13.30
CA ALA A 8 4.56 28.89 -12.92
C ALA A 8 5.89 28.96 -13.71
N THR A 9 6.75 29.94 -13.39
CA THR A 9 8.15 29.93 -13.79
C THR A 9 8.94 29.18 -12.73
N GLY A 10 9.08 27.87 -12.94
CA GLY A 10 10.00 27.04 -12.18
C GLY A 10 10.24 25.79 -12.99
N SER A 11 11.44 25.67 -13.59
CA SER A 11 11.94 24.39 -14.05
C SER A 11 11.91 23.45 -12.85
N GLN A 12 10.93 22.54 -12.79
CA GLN A 12 10.96 21.47 -11.81
C GLN A 12 12.19 20.63 -12.10
N SER A 13 13.25 20.83 -11.30
CA SER A 13 14.30 19.85 -11.15
C SER A 13 13.63 18.52 -10.83
N LYS A 14 14.17 17.45 -11.41
CA LYS A 14 13.87 16.06 -11.03
C LYS A 14 14.39 15.78 -9.60
N ASP A 15 14.03 16.59 -8.63
CA ASP A 15 14.14 16.21 -7.24
C ASP A 15 13.01 15.20 -7.01
N ALA A 16 13.38 13.92 -6.98
CA ALA A 16 12.44 12.84 -6.70
C ALA A 16 11.70 13.19 -5.41
N THR A 17 10.39 13.37 -5.49
CA THR A 17 9.58 13.56 -4.29
C THR A 17 9.71 12.28 -3.46
N VAL A 18 10.36 12.38 -2.30
CA VAL A 18 10.56 11.26 -1.37
C VAL A 18 9.56 11.41 -0.24
N PHE A 19 8.72 10.38 -0.06
CA PHE A 19 7.83 10.28 1.08
C PHE A 19 8.53 9.51 2.20
N PRO A 20 8.50 10.01 3.46
CA PRO A 20 9.03 9.25 4.58
C PRO A 20 8.21 7.98 4.80
N SER A 21 8.88 6.90 5.20
CA SER A 21 8.19 5.65 5.54
C SER A 21 7.33 5.83 6.78
N ILE A 22 6.13 5.25 6.76
CA ILE A 22 5.20 5.31 7.89
C ILE A 22 5.25 4.03 8.76
N ILE A 23 5.93 2.98 8.29
CA ILE A 23 6.02 1.67 8.98
C ILE A 23 7.19 1.63 9.98
N GLU A 24 7.76 2.78 10.31
CA GLU A 24 8.68 2.90 11.45
C GLU A 24 8.00 2.45 12.75
N ALA A 25 6.68 2.66 12.88
CA ALA A 25 5.85 2.03 13.90
C ALA A 25 5.41 0.63 13.43
N VAL A 26 6.07 -0.41 13.95
CA VAL A 26 5.67 -1.81 13.69
C VAL A 26 4.28 -2.05 14.29
N PRO A 27 3.30 -2.52 13.50
CA PRO A 27 1.98 -2.89 14.04
C PRO A 27 2.15 -3.95 15.13
N GLN A 28 1.49 -3.75 16.28
CA GLN A 28 1.69 -4.61 17.45
C GLN A 28 0.89 -5.91 17.40
N ASP A 29 -0.20 -5.91 16.62
CA ASP A 29 -1.12 -7.04 16.48
C ASP A 29 -1.68 -7.12 15.05
N ILE A 30 -2.27 -8.26 14.73
CA ILE A 30 -2.77 -8.56 13.38
C ILE A 30 -3.91 -7.63 12.92
N ASN A 31 -4.67 -7.04 13.83
CA ASN A 31 -5.76 -6.12 13.47
C ASN A 31 -5.19 -4.75 13.08
N GLN A 32 -4.09 -4.33 13.71
CA GLN A 32 -3.34 -3.15 13.29
C GLN A 32 -2.73 -3.36 11.90
N PHE A 33 -2.21 -4.56 11.60
CA PHE A 33 -1.79 -4.93 10.24
C PHE A 33 -2.95 -4.79 9.25
N ALA A 34 -4.11 -5.37 9.56
CA ALA A 34 -5.28 -5.30 8.68
C ALA A 34 -5.73 -3.85 8.43
N GLY A 35 -5.85 -3.05 9.50
CA GLY A 35 -6.27 -1.66 9.40
C GLY A 35 -5.29 -0.81 8.59
N LEU A 36 -3.98 -1.00 8.77
CA LEU A 36 -2.97 -0.27 8.03
C LEU A 36 -2.93 -0.71 6.55
N PHE A 37 -3.08 -2.00 6.28
CA PHE A 37 -3.17 -2.54 4.93
C PHE A 37 -4.37 -1.93 4.17
N ASP A 38 -5.54 -1.90 4.81
CA ASP A 38 -6.76 -1.31 4.24
C ASP A 38 -6.60 0.19 4.01
N ALA A 39 -6.02 0.93 4.98
CA ALA A 39 -5.80 2.36 4.86
C ALA A 39 -4.84 2.70 3.71
N LEU A 40 -3.72 1.98 3.59
CA LEU A 40 -2.76 2.16 2.51
C LEU A 40 -3.37 1.88 1.14
N SER A 41 -4.11 0.78 1.02
CA SER A 41 -4.76 0.39 -0.24
C SER A 41 -5.83 1.39 -0.65
N ALA A 42 -6.71 1.79 0.28
CA ALA A 42 -7.75 2.78 0.01
C ALA A 42 -7.18 4.15 -0.37
N CYS A 43 -6.10 4.60 0.29
CA CYS A 43 -5.44 5.85 -0.05
C CYS A 43 -4.77 5.80 -1.43
N ALA A 44 -4.13 4.68 -1.79
CA ALA A 44 -3.53 4.50 -3.11
C ALA A 44 -4.59 4.51 -4.22
N GLU A 45 -5.69 3.77 -4.03
CA GLU A 45 -6.84 3.76 -4.95
C GLU A 45 -7.48 5.14 -5.07
N PHE A 46 -7.63 5.86 -3.96
CA PHE A 46 -8.16 7.21 -3.95
C PHE A 46 -7.29 8.17 -4.78
N CYS A 47 -5.96 8.11 -4.64
CA CYS A 47 -5.05 8.94 -5.43
C CYS A 47 -5.24 8.69 -6.94
N LEU A 48 -5.32 7.41 -7.35
CA LEU A 48 -5.53 7.03 -8.74
C LEU A 48 -6.92 7.46 -9.25
N GLY A 49 -7.96 7.27 -8.45
CA GLY A 49 -9.33 7.66 -8.81
C GLY A 49 -9.52 9.17 -8.93
N VAL A 50 -8.85 9.95 -8.08
CA VAL A 50 -8.87 11.42 -8.16
C VAL A 50 -8.07 11.90 -9.37
N MET A 51 -6.94 11.27 -9.69
CA MET A 51 -6.12 11.61 -10.85
C MET A 51 -6.85 11.42 -12.20
N ALA A 52 -7.84 10.53 -12.27
CA ALA A 52 -8.67 10.34 -13.47
C ALA A 52 -9.56 11.55 -13.82
N GLN A 53 -9.57 12.61 -12.99
CA GLN A 53 -10.38 13.79 -13.23
C GLN A 53 -9.67 14.79 -14.15
N PRO A 54 -10.38 15.49 -15.06
CA PRO A 54 -9.75 16.38 -16.05
C PRO A 54 -8.87 17.49 -15.47
N ARG A 55 -9.09 17.90 -14.22
CA ARG A 55 -8.27 18.92 -13.52
C ARG A 55 -6.84 18.48 -13.22
N PHE A 56 -6.54 17.19 -13.32
CA PHE A 56 -5.19 16.63 -13.20
C PHE A 56 -4.54 16.39 -14.56
N GLU A 57 -5.18 16.85 -15.64
CA GLU A 57 -4.65 16.79 -16.99
C GLU A 57 -4.49 18.20 -17.58
N THR A 58 -3.40 18.40 -18.32
CA THR A 58 -3.15 19.60 -19.12
C THR A 58 -2.69 19.15 -20.50
N ASN A 59 -3.41 19.54 -21.56
CA ASN A 59 -3.11 19.15 -22.95
C ASN A 59 -3.07 17.62 -23.18
N GLY A 60 -3.94 16.86 -22.49
CA GLY A 60 -4.00 15.40 -22.61
C GLY A 60 -2.80 14.68 -21.99
N GLN A 61 -2.07 15.34 -21.10
CA GLN A 61 -0.99 14.77 -20.29
C GLN A 61 -1.26 15.06 -18.82
N VAL A 62 -0.83 14.17 -17.94
CA VAL A 62 -0.91 14.37 -16.49
C VAL A 62 -0.12 15.62 -16.11
N ASN A 63 -0.75 16.53 -15.36
CA ASN A 63 -0.11 17.76 -14.91
C ASN A 63 0.66 17.54 -13.59
N ALA A 64 1.38 18.55 -13.11
CA ALA A 64 2.24 18.42 -11.93
C ALA A 64 1.51 17.90 -10.67
N ALA A 65 0.23 18.27 -10.48
CA ALA A 65 -0.56 17.76 -9.36
C ALA A 65 -0.92 16.28 -9.54
N GLY A 66 -1.24 15.86 -10.76
CA GLY A 66 -1.44 14.45 -11.09
C GLY A 66 -0.16 13.64 -10.93
N THR A 67 0.99 14.15 -11.39
CA THR A 67 2.30 13.50 -11.20
C THR A 67 2.64 13.34 -9.72
N TYR A 68 2.33 14.32 -8.89
CA TYR A 68 2.50 14.20 -7.44
C TYR A 68 1.63 13.09 -6.83
N LEU A 69 0.36 13.01 -7.23
CA LEU A 69 -0.56 11.96 -6.76
C LEU A 69 -0.15 10.58 -7.25
N ASP A 70 0.40 10.48 -8.45
CA ASP A 70 0.95 9.24 -9.00
C ASP A 70 2.12 8.73 -8.14
N ILE A 71 3.11 9.60 -7.88
CA ILE A 71 4.26 9.29 -7.01
C ILE A 71 3.81 8.95 -5.58
N LEU A 72 2.82 9.66 -5.04
CA LEU A 72 2.25 9.36 -3.73
C LEU A 72 1.57 7.98 -3.72
N SER A 73 0.82 7.64 -4.77
CA SER A 73 0.18 6.33 -4.89
C SER A 73 1.21 5.19 -4.91
N ASP A 74 2.33 5.38 -5.61
CA ASP A 74 3.43 4.43 -5.64
C ASP A 74 4.12 4.32 -4.28
N ALA A 75 4.31 5.43 -3.57
CA ALA A 75 4.87 5.40 -2.23
C ALA A 75 3.97 4.61 -1.26
N LEU A 76 2.65 4.82 -1.31
CA LEU A 76 1.68 4.08 -0.50
C LEU A 76 1.69 2.58 -0.80
N LYS A 77 1.80 2.19 -2.09
CA LYS A 77 1.93 0.78 -2.48
C LYS A 77 3.23 0.18 -1.96
N ARG A 78 4.36 0.88 -2.04
CA ARG A 78 5.64 0.42 -1.48
C ARG A 78 5.57 0.22 0.04
N GLU A 79 4.95 1.15 0.75
CA GLU A 79 4.70 0.98 2.19
C GLU A 79 3.84 -0.28 2.43
N ARG A 80 2.80 -0.50 1.64
CA ARG A 80 2.01 -1.73 1.75
C ARG A 80 2.85 -2.99 1.53
N SER A 81 3.76 -3.01 0.55
CA SER A 81 4.66 -4.15 0.32
C SER A 81 5.61 -4.39 1.51
N LEU A 82 6.18 -3.33 2.09
CA LEU A 82 6.99 -3.41 3.31
C LEU A 82 6.19 -3.91 4.52
N LEU A 83 4.90 -3.55 4.60
CA LEU A 83 4.01 -4.04 5.64
C LEU A 83 3.79 -5.56 5.51
N ILE A 84 3.72 -6.07 4.28
CA ILE A 84 3.58 -7.50 4.00
C ILE A 84 4.83 -8.29 4.39
N GLU A 85 6.03 -7.75 4.14
CA GLU A 85 7.26 -8.37 4.63
C GLU A 85 7.22 -8.58 6.15
N LYS A 86 6.76 -7.58 6.90
CA LYS A 86 6.56 -7.68 8.35
C LYS A 86 5.43 -8.63 8.73
N LEU A 87 4.36 -8.68 7.93
CA LEU A 87 3.24 -9.60 8.14
C LEU A 87 3.66 -11.06 7.96
N LEU A 88 4.59 -11.37 7.05
CA LEU A 88 5.13 -12.72 6.86
C LEU A 88 5.87 -13.23 8.10
N ASP A 89 6.53 -12.33 8.84
CA ASP A 89 7.24 -12.64 10.08
C ASP A 89 6.33 -12.69 11.31
N PHE A 90 5.07 -12.23 11.20
CA PHE A 90 4.11 -12.26 12.29
C PHE A 90 3.77 -13.70 12.68
N LYS A 91 3.87 -14.00 13.99
CA LYS A 91 3.56 -15.32 14.54
C LYS A 91 2.19 -15.29 15.23
N PRO A 92 1.14 -15.84 14.59
CA PRO A 92 -0.19 -15.83 15.19
C PRO A 92 -0.21 -16.70 16.45
N ALA A 93 -0.82 -16.17 17.52
CA ALA A 93 -1.03 -16.86 18.79
C ALA A 93 -2.39 -17.59 18.82
N THR A 94 -3.33 -17.20 17.96
CA THR A 94 -4.66 -17.81 17.87
C THR A 94 -5.02 -18.22 16.44
N ALA A 95 -6.00 -19.13 16.31
CA ALA A 95 -6.52 -19.54 15.01
C ALA A 95 -7.16 -18.37 14.24
N GLY A 96 -7.79 -17.42 14.92
CA GLY A 96 -8.38 -16.24 14.29
C GLY A 96 -7.32 -15.28 13.72
N GLU A 97 -6.18 -15.15 14.41
CA GLU A 97 -5.06 -14.35 13.91
C GLU A 97 -4.41 -14.99 12.69
N ALA A 98 -4.25 -16.33 12.69
CA ALA A 98 -3.72 -17.06 11.54
C ALA A 98 -4.64 -16.96 10.31
N ASP A 99 -5.96 -17.05 10.50
CA ASP A 99 -6.94 -16.85 9.43
C ASP A 99 -6.88 -15.44 8.85
N LEU A 100 -6.82 -14.42 9.71
CA LEU A 100 -6.71 -13.03 9.27
C LEU A 100 -5.40 -12.77 8.52
N GLN A 101 -4.27 -13.26 9.02
CA GLN A 101 -2.98 -13.18 8.35
C GLN A 101 -3.03 -13.81 6.95
N TYR A 102 -3.61 -15.01 6.83
CA TYR A 102 -3.79 -15.66 5.54
C TYR A 102 -4.65 -14.84 4.57
N ARG A 103 -5.80 -14.31 5.04
CA ARG A 103 -6.69 -13.48 4.22
C ARG A 103 -6.02 -12.21 3.71
N LEU A 104 -5.20 -11.55 4.54
CA LEU A 104 -4.45 -10.36 4.14
C LEU A 104 -3.42 -10.68 3.05
N LEU A 105 -2.70 -11.79 3.18
CA LEU A 105 -1.70 -12.22 2.20
C LEU A 105 -2.33 -12.61 0.86
N VAL A 106 -3.48 -13.30 0.87
CA VAL A 106 -4.24 -13.60 -0.36
C VAL A 106 -4.71 -12.33 -1.05
N ARG A 107 -5.16 -11.32 -0.27
CA ARG A 107 -5.61 -10.06 -0.83
C ARG A 107 -4.45 -9.28 -1.46
N PHE A 108 -3.31 -9.22 -0.80
CA PHE A 108 -2.10 -8.64 -1.38
C PHE A 108 -1.72 -9.32 -2.71
N GLU A 109 -1.79 -10.65 -2.76
CA GLU A 109 -1.48 -11.38 -3.98
C GLU A 109 -2.36 -11.07 -5.17
N ALA A 110 -3.66 -10.92 -4.92
CA ALA A 110 -4.59 -10.50 -5.96
C ALA A 110 -4.28 -9.09 -6.49
N GLU A 111 -3.62 -8.25 -5.70
CA GLU A 111 -3.34 -6.85 -6.01
C GLU A 111 -1.95 -6.64 -6.65
N GLU A 112 -0.94 -7.46 -6.33
CA GLU A 112 0.46 -7.25 -6.75
C GLU A 112 1.05 -8.38 -7.62
N ALA A 113 0.38 -9.55 -7.70
CA ALA A 113 0.76 -10.69 -8.55
C ALA A 113 2.22 -11.22 -8.37
N GLU A 114 2.82 -11.04 -7.19
CA GLU A 114 4.25 -11.34 -6.95
C GLU A 114 4.55 -12.58 -6.08
N LEU A 115 3.64 -13.11 -5.27
CA LEU A 115 3.85 -14.38 -4.54
C LEU A 115 3.43 -15.58 -5.40
N GLY A 116 4.36 -16.52 -5.57
CA GLY A 116 4.06 -17.78 -6.24
C GLY A 116 2.97 -18.55 -5.48
N PHE A 117 2.09 -19.24 -6.22
CA PHE A 117 1.04 -20.12 -5.66
C PHE A 117 1.57 -21.09 -4.58
N GLU A 118 2.81 -21.57 -4.73
CA GLU A 118 3.49 -22.41 -3.74
C GLU A 118 3.77 -21.71 -2.40
N GLN A 119 4.12 -20.42 -2.41
CA GLN A 119 4.33 -19.64 -1.18
C GLN A 119 3.00 -19.43 -0.44
N LEU A 120 1.90 -19.18 -1.16
CA LEU A 120 0.55 -19.11 -0.57
C LEU A 120 0.14 -20.44 0.09
N ILE A 121 0.43 -21.58 -0.55
CA ILE A 121 0.16 -22.91 0.02
C ILE A 121 1.01 -23.17 1.26
N ASP A 122 2.28 -22.78 1.25
CA ASP A 122 3.17 -22.97 2.40
C ASP A 122 2.73 -22.14 3.61
N ILE A 123 2.23 -20.92 3.39
CA ILE A 123 1.64 -20.07 4.43
C ILE A 123 0.37 -20.71 4.99
N LEU A 124 -0.51 -21.24 4.13
CA LEU A 124 -1.68 -22.04 4.55
C LEU A 124 -1.29 -23.22 5.43
N ARG A 125 -0.28 -23.99 5.01
CA ARG A 125 0.20 -25.16 5.75
C ARG A 125 0.78 -24.78 7.10
N ARG A 126 1.54 -23.68 7.18
CA ARG A 126 2.07 -23.15 8.45
C ARG A 126 0.94 -22.69 9.38
N GLY A 127 -0.05 -21.99 8.85
CA GLY A 127 -1.25 -21.60 9.60
C GLY A 127 -2.03 -22.80 10.13
N GLN A 128 -2.27 -23.80 9.28
CA GLN A 128 -2.94 -25.06 9.67
C GLN A 128 -2.13 -25.86 10.70
N ALA A 129 -0.80 -25.92 10.55
CA ALA A 129 0.07 -26.61 11.50
C ALA A 129 0.10 -25.92 12.88
N ALA A 130 0.15 -24.58 12.92
CA ALA A 130 0.06 -23.82 14.15
C ALA A 130 -1.27 -24.07 14.89
N VAL A 131 -2.38 -24.13 14.15
CA VAL A 131 -3.72 -24.48 14.68
C VAL A 131 -3.77 -25.92 15.19
N ALA A 132 -3.11 -26.87 14.51
CA ALA A 132 -3.07 -28.26 14.92
C ALA A 132 -2.23 -28.50 16.18
N SER A 133 -1.16 -27.73 16.38
CA SER A 133 -0.29 -27.81 17.58
C SER A 133 -0.82 -27.08 18.82
N ALA A 134 -1.86 -26.26 18.69
CA ALA A 134 -2.49 -25.53 19.79
C ALA A 134 -3.65 -26.29 20.45
N ARG A 135 -3.93 -27.53 20.03
CA ARG A 135 -4.89 -28.47 20.63
C ARG A 135 -4.16 -29.54 21.42
#